data_AF-A0A963ZCC8-F1
#
_entry.id   AF-A0A963ZCC8-F1
#
_cell.length_a   1.000
_cell.length_b   1.000
_cell.length_c   1.000
_cell.angle_alpha   90.00
_cell.angle_beta   90.00
_cell.angle_gamma   90.00
#
_symmetry.space_group_name_H-M   'P 1'
#
loop_
_entity.id
_entity.type
_entity.pdbx_description
1 polymer ?
#
loop_
_entity_poly.entity_id
_entity_poly.type
_entity_poly.pdbx_seq_one_letter_code
_entity_poly.pdbx_strand_id
1 'polypeptide(L)'
;MPAKLITILLPFRQTFLSTQRFVYTILMILSLSALTNLSYGQACDPSTPTFTIDMTGAPDSIWHSPPIARDGHCCAASSSDRCVEFNITLDAGSSGIQINLISGALPSGALFYEIGCANPTQIGDTLCLDGVGPHRITFCKPGNNTNVYEIVSLQEPTVSPPITVSDGCQGLIYTIGYEESTIE
;
A
#
# COMPACT_ATOMS: atom_id res chain seq x y z
N MET A 1 -72.66 43.30 14.52
CA MET A 1 -72.64 41.87 14.92
C MET A 1 -72.78 41.05 13.64
N PRO A 2 -71.99 39.99 13.33
CA PRO A 2 -71.08 39.19 14.15
C PRO A 2 -69.60 39.19 13.68
N ALA A 3 -68.75 38.56 14.48
CA ALA A 3 -67.31 38.39 14.25
C ALA A 3 -66.92 36.91 14.34
N LYS A 4 -65.74 36.61 13.77
CA LYS A 4 -64.85 35.44 13.98
C LYS A 4 -65.17 34.15 13.21
N LEU A 5 -64.43 33.97 12.13
CA LEU A 5 -63.81 32.70 11.75
C LEU A 5 -62.40 33.03 11.22
N ILE A 6 -61.43 32.13 11.42
CA ILE A 6 -59.98 32.23 11.13
C ILE A 6 -59.17 32.41 12.42
N THR A 7 -58.43 31.35 12.79
CA THR A 7 -57.06 31.33 13.39
C THR A 7 -56.89 30.08 14.27
N ILE A 8 -56.83 28.86 13.70
CA ILE A 8 -56.35 27.65 14.41
C ILE A 8 -55.66 26.65 13.45
N LEU A 9 -54.69 27.08 12.63
CA LEU A 9 -53.93 26.14 11.78
C LEU A 9 -52.40 26.37 11.72
N LEU A 10 -51.86 27.31 12.50
CA LEU A 10 -50.44 27.71 12.36
C LEU A 10 -49.42 27.04 13.33
N PRO A 11 -49.73 26.58 14.56
CA PRO A 11 -48.67 26.12 15.46
C PRO A 11 -48.22 24.68 15.18
N PHE A 12 -49.02 23.88 14.45
CA PHE A 12 -48.73 22.46 14.23
C PHE A 12 -47.76 22.20 13.06
N ARG A 13 -47.66 23.15 12.12
CA ARG A 13 -46.84 23.01 10.90
C ARG A 13 -45.35 23.29 11.15
N GLN A 14 -45.02 24.16 12.10
CA GLN A 14 -43.64 24.58 12.38
C GLN A 14 -42.85 23.55 13.21
N THR A 15 -43.50 22.86 14.15
CA THR A 15 -42.88 21.77 14.94
C THR A 15 -42.56 20.55 14.08
N PHE A 16 -43.43 20.20 13.13
CA PHE A 16 -43.23 19.08 12.20
C PHE A 16 -42.04 19.29 11.24
N LEU A 17 -41.85 20.52 10.75
CA LEU A 17 -40.71 20.88 9.88
C LEU A 17 -39.36 20.85 10.64
N SER A 18 -39.35 21.16 11.94
CA SER A 18 -38.14 21.14 12.78
C SER A 18 -37.70 19.71 13.12
N THR A 19 -38.63 18.84 13.49
CA THR A 19 -38.33 17.42 13.76
C THR A 19 -37.90 16.68 12.49
N GLN A 20 -38.52 16.98 11.35
CA GLN A 20 -38.14 16.40 10.07
C GLN A 20 -36.71 16.78 9.65
N ARG A 21 -36.27 18.03 9.87
CA ARG A 21 -34.87 18.44 9.66
C ARG A 21 -33.90 17.72 10.60
N PHE A 22 -34.28 17.50 11.86
CA PHE A 22 -33.44 16.78 12.83
C PHE A 22 -33.25 15.32 12.43
N VAL A 23 -34.32 14.65 12.00
CA VAL A 23 -34.29 13.26 11.53
C VAL A 23 -33.42 13.12 10.27
N TYR A 24 -33.57 14.01 9.28
CA TYR A 24 -32.71 13.97 8.09
C TYR A 24 -31.24 14.25 8.40
N THR A 25 -30.96 15.14 9.37
CA THR A 25 -29.57 15.41 9.79
C THR A 25 -28.96 14.19 10.47
N ILE A 26 -29.71 13.49 11.34
CA ILE A 26 -29.27 12.24 11.97
C ILE A 26 -29.08 11.13 10.92
N LEU A 27 -29.98 11.01 9.94
CA LEU A 27 -29.84 10.02 8.84
C LEU A 27 -28.62 10.29 7.95
N MET A 28 -28.31 11.56 7.66
CA MET A 28 -27.11 11.96 6.91
C MET A 28 -25.82 11.61 7.67
N ILE A 29 -25.78 11.89 8.98
CA ILE A 29 -24.64 11.54 9.84
C ILE A 29 -24.46 10.01 9.92
N LEU A 30 -25.57 9.25 10.03
CA LEU A 30 -25.53 7.78 10.07
C LEU A 30 -25.04 7.18 8.74
N SER A 31 -25.41 7.78 7.60
CA SER A 31 -24.90 7.37 6.29
C SER A 31 -23.42 7.72 6.06
N LEU A 32 -22.93 8.82 6.63
CA LEU A 32 -21.51 9.19 6.56
C LEU A 32 -20.61 8.22 7.34
N SER A 33 -21.08 7.70 8.48
CA SER A 33 -20.32 6.68 9.25
C SER A 33 -20.25 5.32 8.56
N ALA A 34 -21.12 5.03 7.59
CA ALA A 34 -21.10 3.76 6.85
C ALA A 34 -20.03 3.70 5.75
N LEU A 35 -19.43 4.84 5.39
CA LEU A 35 -18.43 4.96 4.31
C LEU A 35 -16.97 4.76 4.79
N THR A 36 -16.72 4.56 6.08
CA THR A 36 -15.35 4.48 6.63
C THR A 36 -14.63 3.16 6.35
N ASN A 37 -15.25 2.21 5.64
CA ASN A 37 -14.69 0.88 5.37
C ASN A 37 -13.84 0.80 4.09
N LEU A 38 -13.65 1.90 3.36
CA LEU A 38 -12.79 1.98 2.16
C LEU A 38 -11.51 2.78 2.44
N SER A 39 -10.82 2.47 3.54
CA SER A 39 -9.49 3.00 3.84
C SER A 39 -8.42 2.14 3.20
N TYR A 40 -7.87 2.61 2.08
CA TYR A 40 -6.71 2.02 1.36
C TYR A 40 -5.37 2.29 2.06
N GLY A 41 -5.34 2.52 3.39
CA GLY A 41 -4.12 2.95 4.06
C GLY A 41 -4.12 2.82 5.57
N GLN A 42 -4.79 1.82 6.14
CA GLN A 42 -4.86 1.63 7.59
C GLN A 42 -3.44 1.52 8.17
N ALA A 43 -3.07 2.46 9.04
CA ALA A 43 -1.77 2.45 9.68
C ALA A 43 -1.63 1.19 10.55
N CYS A 44 -0.41 0.67 10.68
CA CYS A 44 -0.14 -0.41 11.61
C CYS A 44 -0.34 0.03 13.07
N ASP A 45 -0.50 -0.95 13.95
CA ASP A 45 -0.49 -0.74 15.39
C ASP A 45 0.83 -0.04 15.80
N PRO A 46 0.82 0.83 16.84
CA PRO A 46 2.03 1.51 17.31
C PRO A 46 3.13 0.57 17.82
N SER A 47 2.81 -0.69 18.12
CA SER A 47 3.78 -1.70 18.52
C SER A 47 4.47 -2.37 17.33
N THR A 48 4.00 -2.17 16.10
CA THR A 48 4.60 -2.82 14.93
C THR A 48 5.98 -2.25 14.62
N PRO A 49 7.03 -3.10 14.57
CA PRO A 49 8.36 -2.67 14.16
C PRO A 49 8.30 -2.10 12.76
N THR A 50 8.79 -0.87 12.61
CA THR A 50 8.72 -0.12 11.36
C THR A 50 10.10 0.37 10.97
N PHE A 51 10.51 0.09 9.73
CA PHE A 51 11.78 0.55 9.17
C PHE A 51 11.51 1.56 8.06
N THR A 52 12.17 2.72 8.14
CA THR A 52 12.21 3.67 7.03
C THR A 52 13.53 3.48 6.29
N ILE A 53 13.45 3.15 5.02
CA ILE A 53 14.60 2.79 4.19
C ILE A 53 14.65 3.75 3.02
N ASP A 54 15.80 4.41 2.87
CA ASP A 54 16.06 5.35 1.78
C ASP A 54 17.16 4.80 0.90
N MET A 55 16.80 4.51 -0.36
CA MET A 55 17.68 3.97 -1.40
C MET A 55 17.97 5.03 -2.48
N THR A 56 17.68 6.31 -2.22
CA THR A 56 17.95 7.40 -3.16
C THR A 56 19.43 7.46 -3.55
N GLY A 57 19.70 7.57 -4.85
CA GLY A 57 21.05 7.55 -5.42
C GLY A 57 21.65 6.15 -5.63
N ALA A 58 20.91 5.08 -5.28
CA ALA A 58 21.37 3.69 -5.38
C ALA A 58 20.30 2.78 -6.02
N PRO A 59 20.10 2.89 -7.36
CA PRO A 59 19.02 2.20 -8.07
C PRO A 59 19.11 0.66 -8.03
N ASP A 60 20.33 0.13 -7.96
CA ASP A 60 20.61 -1.29 -7.71
C ASP A 60 21.34 -1.39 -6.36
N SER A 61 20.61 -1.83 -5.32
CA SER A 61 21.13 -1.85 -3.95
C SER A 61 20.43 -2.87 -3.07
N ILE A 62 21.10 -3.27 -1.99
CA ILE A 62 20.59 -4.24 -1.03
C ILE A 62 20.62 -3.62 0.36
N TRP A 63 19.51 -3.76 1.09
CA TRP A 63 19.40 -3.41 2.49
C TRP A 63 19.03 -4.63 3.33
N HIS A 64 19.58 -4.73 4.54
CA HIS A 64 19.26 -5.78 5.49
C HIS A 64 18.71 -5.21 6.80
N SER A 65 17.69 -5.84 7.34
CA SER A 65 17.19 -5.51 8.68
C SER A 65 18.13 -6.05 9.76
N PRO A 66 18.14 -5.47 10.97
CA PRO A 66 18.57 -6.21 12.14
C PRO A 66 17.64 -7.42 12.38
N PRO A 67 18.06 -8.43 13.17
CA PRO A 67 17.16 -9.49 13.62
C PRO A 67 15.97 -8.87 14.38
N ILE A 68 14.76 -9.03 13.85
CA ILE A 68 13.55 -8.41 14.40
C ILE A 68 12.42 -9.42 14.57
N ALA A 69 11.78 -9.37 15.75
CA ALA A 69 10.55 -10.10 16.04
C ALA A 69 9.36 -9.26 15.60
N ARG A 70 8.40 -9.89 14.91
CA ARG A 70 7.18 -9.24 14.44
C ARG A 70 6.26 -8.91 15.61
N ASP A 71 5.61 -7.75 15.57
CA ASP A 71 4.64 -7.35 16.60
C ASP A 71 3.54 -6.45 16.02
N GLY A 72 2.44 -6.30 16.76
CA GLY A 72 1.25 -5.56 16.33
C GLY A 72 0.59 -6.13 15.07
N HIS A 73 -0.43 -5.44 14.58
CA HIS A 73 -1.18 -5.76 13.38
C HIS A 73 -1.10 -4.63 12.36
N CYS A 74 -1.21 -5.01 11.10
CA CYS A 74 -1.35 -4.11 9.96
C CYS A 74 -2.46 -4.65 9.06
N CYS A 75 -3.10 -3.77 8.29
CA CYS A 75 -4.03 -4.19 7.24
C CYS A 75 -5.15 -5.09 7.79
N ALA A 76 -5.39 -6.24 7.16
CA ALA A 76 -6.40 -7.22 7.60
C ALA A 76 -5.85 -8.25 8.62
N ALA A 77 -4.60 -8.10 9.08
CA ALA A 77 -3.98 -9.03 10.03
C ALA A 77 -4.78 -9.04 11.35
N SER A 78 -5.00 -10.23 11.89
CA SER A 78 -5.78 -10.40 13.12
C SER A 78 -5.34 -11.63 13.91
N SER A 79 -5.89 -11.81 15.10
CA SER A 79 -5.64 -12.99 15.93
C SER A 79 -4.15 -13.18 16.27
N SER A 80 -3.52 -14.24 15.78
CA SER A 80 -2.12 -14.59 16.04
C SER A 80 -1.14 -13.96 15.06
N ASP A 81 -1.62 -13.21 14.06
CA ASP A 81 -0.76 -12.55 13.08
C ASP A 81 0.01 -11.40 13.72
N ARG A 82 1.32 -11.38 13.48
CA ARG A 82 2.19 -10.26 13.86
C ARG A 82 2.95 -9.76 12.66
N CYS A 83 3.11 -8.44 12.61
CA CYS A 83 3.61 -7.74 11.43
C CYS A 83 4.97 -7.08 11.62
N VAL A 84 5.59 -6.73 10.50
CA VAL A 84 6.68 -5.76 10.38
C VAL A 84 6.37 -4.86 9.19
N GLU A 85 6.65 -3.57 9.32
CA GLU A 85 6.41 -2.55 8.29
C GLU A 85 7.75 -2.04 7.73
N PHE A 86 7.80 -1.86 6.41
CA PHE A 86 8.89 -1.23 5.69
C PHE A 86 8.33 -0.06 4.86
N ASN A 87 8.82 1.15 5.12
CA ASN A 87 8.55 2.34 4.32
C ASN A 87 9.77 2.62 3.45
N ILE A 88 9.68 2.25 2.17
CA ILE A 88 10.81 2.25 1.25
C ILE A 88 10.71 3.45 0.31
N THR A 89 11.75 4.27 0.27
CA THR A 89 11.96 5.29 -0.78
C THR A 89 13.01 4.77 -1.74
N LEU A 90 12.64 4.62 -3.01
CA LEU A 90 13.50 4.14 -4.07
C LEU A 90 14.24 5.28 -4.78
N ASP A 91 15.34 4.95 -5.45
CA ASP A 91 15.94 5.84 -6.43
C ASP A 91 15.01 6.05 -7.63
N ALA A 92 15.13 7.20 -8.30
CA ALA A 92 14.34 7.50 -9.49
C ALA A 92 14.66 6.58 -10.69
N GLY A 93 15.84 5.94 -10.70
CA GLY A 93 16.22 4.93 -11.67
C GLY A 93 15.90 3.48 -11.25
N SER A 94 15.17 3.27 -10.16
CA SER A 94 14.66 1.94 -9.77
C SER A 94 13.30 1.67 -10.39
N SER A 95 13.05 0.41 -10.78
CA SER A 95 11.76 -0.05 -11.32
C SER A 95 10.98 -0.98 -10.39
N GLY A 96 11.62 -1.48 -9.34
CA GLY A 96 10.98 -2.44 -8.44
C GLY A 96 11.86 -2.88 -7.30
N ILE A 97 11.36 -3.88 -6.57
CA ILE A 97 12.03 -4.49 -5.44
C ILE A 97 11.88 -6.01 -5.44
N GLN A 98 12.72 -6.66 -4.65
CA GLN A 98 12.54 -8.03 -4.20
C GLN A 98 12.75 -8.07 -2.68
N ILE A 99 11.90 -8.81 -1.97
CA ILE A 99 12.04 -9.00 -0.52
C ILE A 99 12.32 -10.48 -0.23
N ASN A 100 13.38 -10.72 0.52
CA ASN A 100 13.86 -12.04 0.92
C ASN A 100 13.90 -12.19 2.44
N LEU A 101 13.79 -13.42 2.94
CA LEU A 101 14.14 -13.76 4.32
C LEU A 101 15.46 -14.53 4.30
N ILE A 102 16.53 -13.91 4.82
CA ILE A 102 17.89 -14.45 4.70
C ILE A 102 18.38 -15.15 5.97
N SER A 103 17.75 -14.92 7.13
CA SER A 103 18.03 -15.68 8.35
C SER A 103 16.88 -15.62 9.36
N GLY A 104 16.94 -16.48 10.39
CA GLY A 104 15.92 -16.61 11.43
C GLY A 104 15.13 -17.91 11.31
N ALA A 105 13.87 -17.89 11.76
CA ALA A 105 12.98 -19.03 11.61
C ALA A 105 12.25 -18.93 10.27
N LEU A 106 12.91 -19.46 9.23
CA LEU A 106 12.38 -19.62 7.88
C LEU A 106 11.15 -20.55 7.91
N PRO A 107 9.93 -20.03 7.82
CA PRO A 107 8.74 -20.87 7.89
C PRO A 107 8.63 -21.71 6.62
N SER A 108 8.15 -22.93 6.72
CA SER A 108 7.78 -23.71 5.54
C SER A 108 6.52 -23.13 4.87
N GLY A 109 6.47 -23.21 3.54
CA GLY A 109 5.33 -22.77 2.72
C GLY A 109 5.48 -21.37 2.11
N ALA A 110 4.47 -20.96 1.35
CA ALA A 110 4.44 -19.65 0.72
C ALA A 110 4.36 -18.53 1.75
N LEU A 111 5.16 -17.50 1.56
CA LEU A 111 5.25 -16.31 2.41
C LEU A 111 4.88 -15.12 1.55
N PHE A 112 3.99 -14.25 2.04
CA PHE A 112 3.52 -13.10 1.27
C PHE A 112 3.74 -11.80 2.06
N TYR A 113 4.02 -10.74 1.32
CA TYR A 113 3.96 -9.36 1.79
C TYR A 113 2.94 -8.58 0.96
N GLU A 114 2.47 -7.45 1.48
CA GLU A 114 1.47 -6.61 0.82
C GLU A 114 1.99 -5.18 0.70
N ILE A 115 1.60 -4.48 -0.36
CA ILE A 115 1.87 -3.05 -0.52
C ILE A 115 0.59 -2.28 -0.28
N GLY A 116 0.62 -1.30 0.63
CA GLY A 116 -0.54 -0.47 0.90
C GLY A 116 -1.78 -1.28 1.29
N CYS A 117 -1.60 -2.44 1.95
CA CYS A 117 -2.66 -3.40 2.28
C CYS A 117 -3.40 -3.99 1.07
N ALA A 118 -2.72 -4.11 -0.06
CA ALA A 118 -3.24 -4.71 -1.28
C ALA A 118 -2.18 -5.59 -1.95
N ASN A 119 -2.65 -6.42 -2.90
CA ASN A 119 -1.83 -7.20 -3.82
C ASN A 119 -0.74 -8.04 -3.11
N PRO A 120 -1.10 -9.20 -2.54
CA PRO A 120 -0.11 -10.06 -1.90
C PRO A 120 0.92 -10.53 -2.92
N THR A 121 2.20 -10.31 -2.62
CA THR A 121 3.34 -10.77 -3.42
C THR A 121 4.17 -11.73 -2.61
N GLN A 122 4.65 -12.79 -3.27
CA GLN A 122 5.41 -13.82 -2.60
C GLN A 122 6.83 -13.32 -2.27
N ILE A 123 7.35 -13.69 -1.10
CA ILE A 123 8.76 -13.49 -0.75
C ILE A 123 9.63 -14.23 -1.78
N GLY A 124 10.68 -13.58 -2.25
CA GLY A 124 11.53 -14.07 -3.35
C GLY A 124 11.08 -13.60 -4.73
N ASP A 125 9.83 -13.17 -4.90
CA ASP A 125 9.37 -12.66 -6.19
C ASP A 125 9.74 -11.18 -6.35
N THR A 126 10.06 -10.82 -7.59
CA THR A 126 10.28 -9.43 -8.01
C THR A 126 8.95 -8.74 -8.21
N LEU A 127 8.86 -7.50 -7.73
CA LEU A 127 7.68 -6.65 -7.83
C LEU A 127 8.03 -5.28 -8.37
N CYS A 128 7.43 -4.91 -9.50
CA CYS A 128 7.55 -3.57 -10.05
C CYS A 128 6.75 -2.57 -9.21
N LEU A 129 7.34 -1.38 -8.99
CA LEU A 129 6.74 -0.31 -8.21
C LEU A 129 6.70 0.97 -9.03
N ASP A 130 5.57 1.68 -8.96
CA ASP A 130 5.39 2.94 -9.67
C ASP A 130 5.92 4.11 -8.82
N GLY A 131 6.96 4.78 -9.31
CA GLY A 131 7.53 5.99 -8.70
C GLY A 131 8.42 5.71 -7.48
N VAL A 132 8.94 6.79 -6.88
CA VAL A 132 9.98 6.72 -5.82
C VAL A 132 9.45 6.33 -4.44
N GLY A 133 8.14 6.35 -4.21
CA GLY A 133 7.53 6.07 -2.91
C GLY A 133 7.26 7.33 -2.07
N PRO A 134 7.13 7.21 -0.73
CA PRO A 134 7.41 6.01 0.05
C PRO A 134 6.38 4.89 -0.19
N HIS A 135 6.90 3.69 -0.47
CA HIS A 135 6.12 2.47 -0.62
C HIS A 135 5.98 1.80 0.74
N ARG A 136 4.75 1.68 1.23
CA ARG A 136 4.47 1.03 2.51
C ARG A 136 4.24 -0.46 2.31
N ILE A 137 5.13 -1.26 2.86
CA ILE A 137 5.13 -2.71 2.72
C ILE A 137 4.93 -3.36 4.08
N THR A 138 4.05 -4.34 4.14
CA THR A 138 3.74 -5.06 5.38
C THR A 138 3.90 -6.55 5.19
N PHE A 139 4.66 -7.17 6.09
CA PHE A 139 4.78 -8.63 6.16
C PHE A 139 4.14 -9.12 7.47
N CYS A 140 3.03 -9.84 7.36
CA CYS A 140 2.26 -10.36 8.49
C CYS A 140 2.15 -11.87 8.40
N LYS A 141 2.37 -12.57 9.52
CA LYS A 141 2.22 -14.03 9.61
C LYS A 141 1.89 -14.43 11.06
N PRO A 142 1.34 -15.62 11.33
CA PRO A 142 1.18 -16.06 12.71
C PRO A 142 2.51 -16.11 13.49
N GLY A 143 2.45 -15.76 14.77
CA GLY A 143 3.58 -15.78 15.71
C GLY A 143 4.58 -14.63 15.51
N ASN A 144 5.62 -14.58 16.34
CA ASN A 144 6.58 -13.47 16.41
C ASN A 144 8.04 -13.87 16.11
N ASN A 145 8.25 -14.89 15.29
CA ASN A 145 9.59 -15.36 14.95
C ASN A 145 10.54 -14.22 14.58
N THR A 146 11.72 -14.21 15.18
CA THR A 146 12.80 -13.28 14.85
C THR A 146 13.42 -13.66 13.51
N ASN A 147 13.40 -12.74 12.55
CA ASN A 147 13.98 -12.92 11.22
C ASN A 147 14.85 -11.72 10.81
N VAL A 148 15.67 -11.94 9.79
CA VAL A 148 16.36 -10.89 9.06
C VAL A 148 15.78 -10.81 7.65
N TYR A 149 15.33 -9.62 7.28
CA TYR A 149 14.77 -9.29 5.99
C TYR A 149 15.84 -8.66 5.11
N GLU A 150 15.85 -9.04 3.84
CA GLU A 150 16.65 -8.41 2.80
C GLU A 150 15.69 -7.75 1.81
N ILE A 151 15.99 -6.51 1.45
CA ILE A 151 15.25 -5.73 0.47
C ILE A 151 16.24 -5.33 -0.61
N VAL A 152 15.99 -5.81 -1.81
CA VAL A 152 16.78 -5.52 -3.01
C VAL A 152 16.02 -4.49 -3.84
N SER A 153 16.63 -3.35 -4.15
CA SER A 153 16.16 -2.42 -5.18
C SER A 153 16.67 -2.86 -6.53
N LEU A 154 15.79 -2.86 -7.53
CA LEU A 154 16.11 -3.28 -8.90
C LEU A 154 16.12 -2.06 -9.81
N GLN A 155 17.24 -1.83 -10.48
CA GLN A 155 17.39 -0.77 -11.46
C GLN A 155 16.45 -0.98 -12.66
N GLU A 156 15.92 0.11 -13.21
CA GLU A 156 15.15 0.07 -14.45
C GLU A 156 16.04 -0.38 -15.63
N PRO A 157 15.61 -1.37 -16.42
CA PRO A 157 16.35 -1.77 -17.60
C PRO A 157 16.50 -0.62 -18.60
N THR A 158 17.66 -0.51 -19.24
CA THR A 158 17.92 0.54 -20.23
C THR A 158 17.93 -0.04 -21.64
N VAL A 159 17.27 0.65 -22.57
CA VAL A 159 17.32 0.33 -24.00
C VAL A 159 18.21 1.33 -24.74
N SER A 160 18.88 0.87 -25.81
CA SER A 160 19.73 1.73 -26.64
C SER A 160 18.92 2.88 -27.25
N PRO A 161 19.54 4.06 -27.47
CA PRO A 161 18.87 5.18 -28.14
C PRO A 161 18.31 4.81 -29.53
N PRO A 162 17.27 5.51 -30.03
CA PRO A 162 16.76 5.29 -31.37
C PRO A 162 17.85 5.48 -32.42
N ILE A 163 17.94 4.54 -33.36
CA ILE A 163 18.87 4.62 -34.49
C ILE A 163 18.08 4.73 -35.80
N THR A 164 18.61 5.51 -36.75
CA THR A 164 18.11 5.54 -38.13
C THR A 164 19.13 4.81 -38.99
N VAL A 165 18.66 3.83 -39.77
CA VAL A 165 19.51 3.01 -40.63
C VAL A 165 19.06 3.16 -42.08
N SER A 166 19.99 3.55 -42.95
CA SER A 166 19.76 3.66 -44.39
C SER A 166 19.94 2.31 -45.10
N ASP A 167 19.47 2.21 -46.35
CA ASP A 167 19.62 0.99 -47.14
C ASP A 167 21.10 0.59 -47.29
N GLY A 168 21.41 -0.67 -46.98
CA GLY A 168 22.76 -1.21 -46.95
C GLY A 168 23.58 -0.98 -45.67
N CYS A 169 23.04 -0.27 -44.67
CA CYS A 169 23.70 -0.12 -43.36
C CYS A 169 23.15 -1.12 -42.33
N GLN A 170 23.96 -1.42 -41.31
CA GLN A 170 23.54 -2.16 -40.12
C GLN A 170 23.60 -1.24 -38.90
N GLY A 171 22.66 -1.45 -37.98
CA GLY A 171 22.58 -0.73 -36.73
C GLY A 171 22.45 -1.70 -35.56
N LEU A 172 23.06 -1.37 -34.42
CA LEU A 172 22.98 -2.17 -33.21
C LEU A 172 21.93 -1.58 -32.26
N ILE A 173 20.95 -2.41 -31.88
CA ILE A 173 20.02 -2.16 -30.77
C ILE A 173 20.43 -3.10 -29.64
N TYR A 174 20.52 -2.57 -28.43
CA TYR A 174 20.90 -3.36 -27.25
C TYR A 174 20.06 -2.97 -26.04
N THR A 175 20.00 -3.86 -25.06
CA THR A 175 19.35 -3.63 -23.77
C THR A 175 20.29 -4.03 -22.63
N ILE A 176 20.13 -3.41 -21.47
CA ILE A 176 20.91 -3.67 -20.26
C ILE A 176 19.93 -3.82 -19.10
N GLY A 177 20.19 -4.76 -18.18
CA GLY A 177 19.39 -4.94 -16.96
C GLY A 177 18.18 -5.86 -17.11
N TYR A 178 17.97 -6.46 -18.29
CA TYR A 178 17.01 -7.56 -18.45
C TYR A 178 17.64 -8.89 -18.07
N GLU A 179 16.84 -9.80 -17.53
CA GLU A 179 17.24 -11.19 -17.34
C GLU A 179 17.05 -11.94 -18.66
N GLU A 180 18.12 -12.46 -19.27
CA GLU A 180 18.09 -13.01 -20.64
C GLU A 180 17.04 -14.12 -20.82
N SER A 181 16.73 -14.89 -19.76
CA SER A 181 15.74 -15.97 -19.82
C SER A 181 14.29 -15.49 -19.91
N THR A 182 14.04 -14.19 -19.71
CA THR A 182 12.71 -13.56 -19.75
C THR A 182 12.43 -12.80 -21.05
N ILE A 183 13.39 -12.75 -21.98
CA ILE A 183 13.26 -12.07 -23.26
C ILE A 183 12.71 -13.06 -24.30
N GLU A 184 11.44 -12.90 -24.70
CA GLU A 184 10.79 -13.64 -25.79
C GLU A 184 10.71 -12.83 -27.10
#